data_AF-A0A7M5V6Q8-F1
#
_entry.id   AF-A0A7M5V6Q8-F1
#
_cell.length_a   1.000
_cell.length_b   1.000
_cell.length_c   1.000
_cell.angle_alpha   90.00
_cell.angle_beta   90.00
_cell.angle_gamma   90.00
#
_symmetry.space_group_name_H-M   'P 1'
#
loop_
_entity.id
_entity.type
_entity.pdbx_description
1 polymer ?
#
loop_
_entity_poly.entity_id
_entity_poly.type
_entity_poly.pdbx_seq_one_letter_code
_entity_poly.pdbx_strand_id
1 'polypeptide(L)'
;RYGYPARDLFNLNEHCYDSNLVVKPQKRSAVAWYNHHVDANTGWLGEIDDWSLHGGCEVRKGEKWIANLWLTAPYAGEEMKLSMYSAEYMEMMRDRGEDLY
;
A
#
# COMPACT_ATOMS: atom_id res chain seq x y z
N ARG A 1 -29.83 8.47 -22.61
CA ARG A 1 -29.18 7.14 -22.65
C ARG A 1 -29.30 6.56 -21.25
N TYR A 2 -30.15 5.55 -21.05
CA TYR A 2 -30.25 4.86 -19.76
C TYR A 2 -29.01 3.97 -19.60
N GLY A 3 -28.07 4.38 -18.76
CA GLY A 3 -26.97 3.53 -18.31
C GLY A 3 -27.45 2.71 -17.12
N TYR A 4 -27.18 1.40 -17.14
CA TYR A 4 -27.31 0.57 -15.95
C TYR A 4 -26.48 1.20 -14.81
N PRO A 5 -26.98 1.23 -13.56
CA PRO A 5 -26.19 1.74 -12.45
C PRO A 5 -24.90 0.91 -12.35
N ALA A 6 -23.76 1.54 -12.63
CA ALA A 6 -22.46 0.91 -12.44
C ALA A 6 -22.27 0.68 -10.95
N ARG A 7 -22.08 -0.59 -10.56
CA ARG A 7 -21.75 -0.96 -9.18
C ARG A 7 -20.27 -0.69 -8.98
N ASP A 8 -19.94 0.38 -8.28
CA ASP A 8 -18.57 0.73 -7.93
C ASP A 8 -18.09 -0.14 -6.77
N LEU A 9 -17.50 -1.30 -7.08
CA LEU A 9 -16.99 -2.22 -6.07
C LEU A 9 -15.83 -1.63 -5.24
N PHE A 10 -15.22 -0.52 -5.67
CA PHE A 10 -14.16 0.16 -4.92
C PHE A 10 -14.72 1.11 -3.85
N ASN A 11 -16.03 1.40 -3.86
CA ASN A 11 -16.68 2.15 -2.78
C ASN A 11 -16.81 1.26 -1.53
N LEU A 12 -15.80 1.30 -0.67
CA LEU A 12 -15.74 0.49 0.55
C LEU A 12 -16.73 0.92 1.65
N ASN A 13 -17.45 2.03 1.49
CA ASN A 13 -18.57 2.35 2.39
C ASN A 13 -19.80 1.48 2.08
N GLU A 14 -20.01 1.15 0.80
CA GLU A 14 -21.19 0.40 0.35
C GLU A 14 -20.87 -1.08 0.11
N HIS A 15 -19.70 -1.37 -0.44
CA HIS A 15 -19.35 -2.66 -1.02
C HIS A 15 -18.18 -3.37 -0.31
N CYS A 16 -17.78 -2.93 0.88
CA CYS A 16 -16.70 -3.56 1.65
C CYS A 16 -16.89 -5.09 1.80
N TYR A 17 -18.10 -5.55 2.13
CA TYR A 17 -18.36 -6.97 2.37
C TYR A 17 -18.64 -7.78 1.10
N ASP A 18 -18.59 -7.14 -0.07
CA ASP A 18 -18.57 -7.83 -1.37
C ASP A 18 -17.13 -8.26 -1.75
N SER A 19 -16.12 -7.84 -0.99
CA SER A 19 -14.70 -8.18 -1.21
C SER A 19 -14.43 -9.67 -1.01
N ASN A 20 -13.48 -10.22 -1.78
CA ASN A 20 -13.05 -11.62 -1.67
C ASN A 20 -12.42 -11.97 -0.31
N LEU A 21 -11.81 -10.99 0.36
CA LEU A 21 -11.19 -11.16 1.67
C LEU A 21 -11.48 -9.92 2.53
N VAL A 22 -11.98 -10.15 3.75
CA VAL A 22 -12.21 -9.11 4.76
C VAL A 22 -11.52 -9.53 6.06
N VAL A 23 -10.55 -8.73 6.51
CA VAL A 23 -9.85 -8.97 7.77
C VAL A 23 -10.43 -8.07 8.86
N LYS A 24 -11.02 -8.69 9.88
CA LYS A 24 -11.55 -7.95 11.03
C LYS A 24 -10.39 -7.44 11.90
N PRO A 25 -10.36 -6.15 12.27
CA PRO A 25 -9.27 -5.61 13.10
C PRO A 25 -9.30 -6.24 14.50
N GLN A 26 -8.13 -6.69 14.96
CA GLN A 26 -7.91 -7.17 16.32
C GLN A 26 -6.74 -6.42 16.94
N LYS A 27 -6.88 -5.95 18.18
CA LYS A 27 -5.81 -5.20 18.85
C LYS A 27 -4.55 -6.08 18.93
N ARG A 28 -3.40 -5.52 18.53
CA ARG A 28 -2.08 -6.19 18.49
C ARG A 28 -1.93 -7.30 17.43
N SER A 29 -2.85 -7.44 16.48
CA SER A 29 -2.61 -8.27 15.30
C SER A 29 -1.84 -7.49 14.23
N ALA A 30 -1.06 -8.21 13.41
CA ALA A 30 -0.43 -7.67 12.21
C ALA A 30 -0.87 -8.49 10.99
N VAL A 31 -1.03 -7.82 9.86
CA VAL A 31 -1.25 -8.41 8.53
C VAL A 31 -0.16 -7.86 7.63
N ALA A 32 0.42 -8.72 6.80
CA ALA A 32 1.44 -8.34 5.82
C ALA A 32 1.13 -8.98 4.48
N TRP A 33 1.48 -8.29 3.40
CA TRP A 33 1.37 -8.75 2.02
C TRP A 33 2.45 -8.06 1.18
N TYR A 34 2.67 -8.57 -0.04
CA TYR A 34 3.55 -7.96 -1.02
C TYR A 34 2.71 -7.21 -2.05
N ASN A 35 3.12 -5.99 -2.41
CA ASN A 35 2.43 -5.20 -3.45
C ASN A 35 2.95 -5.50 -4.87
N HIS A 36 4.03 -6.27 -4.98
CA HIS A 36 4.71 -6.58 -6.23
C HIS A 36 5.08 -8.06 -6.27
N HIS A 37 5.15 -8.59 -7.48
CA HIS A 37 5.79 -9.88 -7.75
C HIS A 37 7.32 -9.74 -7.73
N VAL A 38 8.00 -10.88 -7.70
CA VAL A 38 9.45 -10.95 -7.95
C VAL A 38 9.65 -11.11 -9.46
N ASP A 39 10.50 -10.27 -10.05
CA ASP A 39 10.89 -10.45 -11.44
C ASP A 39 11.71 -11.73 -11.59
N ALA A 40 11.24 -12.66 -12.43
CA ALA A 40 11.82 -14.00 -12.53
C ALA A 40 13.22 -14.02 -13.18
N ASN A 41 13.59 -12.99 -13.95
CA ASN A 41 14.88 -12.93 -14.64
C ASN A 41 15.97 -12.32 -13.76
N THR A 42 15.60 -11.34 -12.93
CA THR A 42 16.52 -10.50 -12.17
C THR A 42 16.50 -10.82 -10.66
N GLY A 43 15.41 -11.38 -10.14
CA GLY A 43 15.21 -11.64 -8.72
C GLY A 43 14.86 -10.40 -7.90
N TRP A 44 14.69 -9.24 -8.55
CA TRP A 44 14.37 -7.95 -7.92
C TRP A 44 12.87 -7.66 -7.96
N LEU A 45 12.50 -6.44 -7.56
CA LEU A 45 11.11 -5.98 -7.60
C LEU A 45 10.55 -6.08 -9.03
N GLY A 46 9.43 -6.78 -9.19
CA GLY A 46 8.74 -6.99 -10.46
C GLY A 46 7.49 -6.12 -10.59
N GLU A 47 6.56 -6.58 -11.42
CA GLU A 47 5.28 -5.90 -11.67
C GLU A 47 4.43 -5.80 -10.40
N ILE A 48 3.55 -4.78 -10.36
CA ILE A 48 2.56 -4.61 -9.29
C ILE A 48 1.62 -5.81 -9.30
N ASP A 49 1.32 -6.34 -8.12
CA ASP A 49 0.32 -7.39 -7.96
C ASP A 49 -1.06 -6.74 -7.86
N ASP A 50 -1.88 -6.84 -8.91
CA ASP A 50 -3.24 -6.29 -8.95
C ASP A 50 -4.16 -6.90 -7.87
N TRP A 51 -3.85 -8.10 -7.37
CA TRP A 51 -4.60 -8.74 -6.27
C TRP A 51 -4.26 -8.15 -4.90
N SER A 52 -3.20 -7.34 -4.82
CA SER A 52 -2.83 -6.61 -3.60
C SER A 52 -3.72 -5.38 -3.33
N LEU A 53 -4.67 -5.07 -4.22
CA LEU A 53 -5.61 -3.97 -4.02
C LEU A 53 -6.37 -4.14 -2.69
N HIS A 54 -6.27 -3.14 -1.82
CA HIS A 54 -6.84 -3.16 -0.49
C HIS A 54 -7.31 -1.78 -0.07
N GLY A 55 -8.16 -1.73 0.96
CA GLY A 55 -8.55 -0.47 1.57
C GLY A 55 -9.22 -0.66 2.92
N GLY A 56 -9.68 0.44 3.50
CA GLY A 56 -10.38 0.45 4.78
C GLY A 56 -11.89 0.54 4.59
N CYS A 57 -12.61 -0.43 5.13
CA CYS A 57 -14.07 -0.34 5.25
C CYS A 57 -14.48 0.77 6.25
N GLU A 58 -15.72 1.24 6.11
CA GLU A 58 -16.33 2.20 7.04
C GLU A 58 -16.28 1.72 8.51
N VAL A 59 -16.07 2.66 9.43
CA VAL A 59 -16.16 2.41 10.87
C VAL A 59 -17.60 2.64 11.32
N ARG A 60 -18.35 1.56 11.57
CA ARG A 60 -19.76 1.64 11.99
C ARG A 60 -19.96 2.02 13.46
N LYS A 61 -18.96 1.78 14.32
CA LYS A 61 -19.03 2.07 15.76
C LYS A 61 -17.63 2.33 16.33
N GLY A 62 -17.50 3.40 17.10
CA GLY A 62 -16.24 3.76 17.77
C GLY A 62 -15.19 4.28 16.81
N GLU A 63 -13.93 3.94 17.07
CA GLU A 63 -12.77 4.41 16.30
C GLU A 63 -11.86 3.23 15.94
N LYS A 64 -11.17 3.35 14.80
CA LYS A 64 -10.17 2.41 14.34
C LYS A 64 -8.81 3.11 14.24
N TRP A 65 -7.83 2.57 14.95
CA TRP A 65 -6.44 3.02 14.91
C TRP A 65 -5.55 1.93 14.32
N ILE A 66 -4.71 2.29 13.34
CA ILE A 66 -3.77 1.39 12.68
C ILE A 66 -2.41 2.06 12.56
N ALA A 67 -1.37 1.24 12.39
CA ALA A 67 -0.05 1.66 11.98
C ALA A 67 0.40 0.75 10.84
N ASN A 68 1.02 1.33 9.82
CA ASN A 68 1.54 0.63 8.65
C ASN A 68 3.05 0.87 8.54
N LEU A 69 3.77 -0.19 8.15
CA LEU A 69 5.20 -0.13 7.86
C LEU A 69 5.38 -0.57 6.41
N TRP A 70 5.94 0.31 5.58
CA TRP A 70 6.32 -0.03 4.21
C TRP A 70 7.79 -0.46 4.18
N LEU A 71 8.03 -1.64 3.62
CA LEU A 71 9.37 -2.13 3.31
C LEU A 71 9.61 -1.87 1.83
N THR A 72 10.58 -1.01 1.51
CA THR A 72 10.90 -0.68 0.12
C THR A 72 12.00 -1.58 -0.42
N ALA A 73 11.91 -1.93 -1.71
CA ALA A 73 12.92 -2.68 -2.43
C ALA A 73 13.21 -2.00 -3.78
N PRO A 74 14.43 -2.10 -4.29
CA PRO A 74 14.80 -1.51 -5.57
C PRO A 74 14.38 -2.40 -6.74
N TYR A 75 14.16 -1.77 -7.90
CA TYR A 75 14.14 -2.47 -9.18
C TYR A 75 15.56 -2.87 -9.60
N ALA A 76 15.67 -3.80 -10.53
CA ALA A 76 16.96 -4.17 -11.12
C ALA A 76 17.65 -2.95 -11.75
N GLY A 77 18.93 -2.75 -11.45
CA GLY A 77 19.73 -1.58 -11.84
C GLY A 77 19.60 -0.37 -10.91
N GLU A 78 18.77 -0.44 -9.87
CA GLU A 78 18.59 0.63 -8.88
C GLU A 78 19.06 0.24 -7.48
N GLU A 79 19.79 -0.86 -7.34
CA GLU A 79 20.17 -1.46 -6.06
C GLU A 79 21.01 -0.51 -5.20
N MET A 80 21.79 0.36 -5.86
CA MET A 80 22.67 1.34 -5.23
C MET A 80 21.99 2.69 -4.99
N LYS A 81 20.74 2.88 -5.43
CA LYS A 81 20.01 4.12 -5.19
C LYS A 81 19.48 4.14 -3.75
N LEU A 82 19.79 5.22 -3.06
CA LEU A 82 19.30 5.45 -1.72
C LEU A 82 17.77 5.59 -1.75
N SER A 83 17.06 4.78 -0.96
CA SER A 83 15.60 4.85 -0.87
C SER A 83 15.18 6.22 -0.35
N MET A 84 14.16 6.83 -0.95
CA MET A 84 13.57 8.09 -0.46
C MET A 84 13.03 7.98 0.97
N TYR A 85 12.81 6.75 1.44
CA TYR A 85 12.32 6.45 2.79
C TYR A 85 13.46 6.10 3.77
N SER A 86 14.72 6.15 3.33
CA SER A 86 15.88 5.97 4.23
C SER A 86 16.13 7.24 5.04
N ALA A 87 16.64 7.08 6.27
CA ALA A 87 16.96 8.20 7.13
C ALA A 87 18.05 9.08 6.50
N GLU A 88 19.03 8.46 5.87
CA GLU A 88 20.14 9.11 5.19
C GLU A 88 19.66 9.99 4.03
N TYR A 89 18.64 9.56 3.27
CA TYR A 89 18.06 10.37 2.20
C TYR A 89 17.36 11.59 2.77
N MET A 90 16.59 11.40 3.84
CA MET A 90 15.86 12.49 4.50
C MET A 90 16.83 13.51 5.11
N GLU A 91 17.93 13.06 5.72
CA GLU A 91 19.00 13.94 6.20
C GLU A 91 19.65 14.72 5.05
N MET A 92 20.00 14.03 3.95
CA MET A 92 20.58 14.65 2.77
C MET A 92 19.66 15.70 2.12
N MET A 93 18.33 15.48 2.14
CA MET A 93 17.36 16.46 1.63
C MET A 93 17.22 17.68 2.55
N ARG A 94 17.18 17.45 3.86
CA ARG A 94 17.18 18.53 4.87
C ARG A 94 18.42 19.41 4.74
N ASP A 95 19.60 18.80 4.60
CA ASP A 95 20.87 19.54 4.48
C ASP A 95 20.94 20.35 3.17
N ARG A 96 20.18 19.96 2.14
CA ARG A 96 20.03 20.72 0.89
C ARG A 96 18.97 21.82 0.95
N GLY A 97 18.25 21.96 2.07
CA GLY A 97 17.14 22.90 2.20
C GLY A 97 15.95 22.56 1.32
N GLU A 98 15.85 21.30 0.88
CA GLU A 98 14.76 20.75 0.08
C GLU A 98 13.85 19.93 0.99
N ASP A 99 13.32 20.56 2.04
CA ASP A 99 12.44 19.90 2.99
C ASP A 99 11.20 19.37 2.25
N LEU A 100 10.91 18.07 2.43
CA LEU A 100 9.80 17.37 1.79
C LEU A 100 8.43 17.68 2.43
N TYR A 101 8.32 18.75 3.23
CA TYR A 101 7.10 19.21 3.89
C TYR A 101 7.07 20.73 4.09
#